data_AF-A0A412Q769-F1
#
_entry.id   AF-A0A412Q769-F1
#
_cell.length_a   1.000
_cell.length_b   1.000
_cell.length_c   1.000
_cell.angle_alpha   90.00
_cell.angle_beta   90.00
_cell.angle_gamma   90.00
#
_symmetry.space_group_name_H-M   'P 1'
#
loop_
_entity.id
_entity.type
_entity.pdbx_description
1 polymer ?
#
loop_
_entity_poly.entity_id
_entity_poly.type
_entity_poly.pdbx_seq_one_letter_code
_entity_poly.pdbx_strand_id
1 'polypeptide(L)'
;MDRAQESSKQLRINNTISSCIKQALTGRLFFLAVAGIVFALGIGGFADFWKAACDYREGLIAYGTHLTVLQNAIKSDALCLLLPVFAALPYTSAFLEEIDSGFIKSYLPRAGRWHYISAKILAAAISGGAACTLGTGVYYNLLRLILLPMEKQGTAEKTDATYVLFFCIGMVFSLIGMLFSILTSSRYMAYASPFVLEYTLIILHERYLKKLYIIDPKEWLCPSVQNWEFGEAGAVIFLVLVSMLITVLLIPAMQRRLDGR
;
A
#
# COMPACT_ATOMS: atom_id res chain seq x y z
N MET A 1 -10.18 -26.70 33.54
CA MET A 1 -9.70 -25.32 33.73
C MET A 1 -9.04 -24.74 32.47
N ASP A 2 -8.76 -25.55 31.43
CA ASP A 2 -8.04 -25.08 30.23
C ASP A 2 -8.83 -24.20 29.25
N ARG A 3 -10.12 -24.48 28.98
CA ARG A 3 -10.89 -23.70 27.98
C ARG A 3 -11.06 -22.22 28.33
N ALA A 4 -11.23 -21.90 29.61
CA ALA A 4 -11.39 -20.51 30.06
C ALA A 4 -10.06 -19.73 29.94
N GLN A 5 -8.94 -20.38 30.22
CA GLN A 5 -7.61 -19.80 30.11
C GLN A 5 -7.21 -19.62 28.64
N GLU A 6 -7.54 -20.60 27.79
CA GLU A 6 -7.33 -20.54 26.34
C GLU A 6 -8.18 -19.44 25.67
N SER A 7 -9.46 -19.33 26.05
CA SER A 7 -10.34 -18.24 25.62
C SER A 7 -9.80 -16.86 26.05
N SER A 8 -9.33 -16.73 27.30
CA SER A 8 -8.74 -15.47 27.79
C SER A 8 -7.46 -15.08 27.04
N LYS A 9 -6.66 -16.07 26.60
CA LYS A 9 -5.43 -15.86 25.82
C LYS A 9 -5.75 -15.44 24.40
N GLN A 10 -6.71 -16.12 23.75
CA GLN A 10 -7.25 -15.76 22.43
C GLN A 10 -7.80 -14.32 22.40
N LEU A 11 -8.58 -13.94 23.42
CA LEU A 11 -9.11 -12.58 23.58
C LEU A 11 -7.99 -11.52 23.67
N ARG A 12 -6.92 -11.78 24.42
CA ARG A 12 -5.79 -10.85 24.54
C ARG A 12 -5.03 -10.68 23.22
N ILE A 13 -4.89 -11.75 22.43
CA ILE A 13 -4.25 -11.72 21.11
C ILE A 13 -5.06 -10.85 20.16
N ASN A 14 -6.37 -11.08 20.07
CA ASN A 14 -7.25 -10.32 19.19
C ASN A 14 -7.27 -8.82 19.57
N ASN A 15 -7.25 -8.50 20.85
CA ASN A 15 -7.20 -7.12 21.33
C ASN A 15 -5.87 -6.42 20.98
N THR A 16 -4.76 -7.16 20.99
CA THR A 16 -3.43 -6.64 20.64
C THR A 16 -3.35 -6.30 19.15
N ILE A 17 -3.80 -7.21 18.29
CA ILE A 17 -3.83 -6.99 16.84
C ILE A 17 -4.79 -5.85 16.49
N SER A 18 -6.01 -5.87 17.06
CA SER A 18 -7.02 -4.84 16.82
C SER A 18 -6.55 -3.45 17.25
N SER A 19 -5.89 -3.33 18.40
CA SER A 19 -5.35 -2.03 18.86
C SER A 19 -4.25 -1.50 17.94
N CYS A 20 -3.32 -2.35 17.49
CA CYS A 20 -2.28 -1.96 16.54
C CYS A 20 -2.86 -1.51 15.19
N ILE A 21 -3.83 -2.26 14.64
CA ILE A 21 -4.51 -1.90 13.39
C ILE A 21 -5.28 -0.60 13.55
N LYS A 22 -6.01 -0.44 14.65
CA LYS A 22 -6.75 0.80 14.93
C LYS A 22 -5.81 1.99 15.02
N GLN A 23 -4.70 1.86 15.75
CA GLN A 23 -3.67 2.90 15.83
C GLN A 23 -3.09 3.23 14.45
N ALA A 24 -2.86 2.22 13.62
CA ALA A 24 -2.32 2.40 12.26
C ALA A 24 -3.31 3.14 11.35
N LEU A 25 -4.61 2.81 11.42
CA LEU A 25 -5.65 3.41 10.58
C LEU A 25 -6.14 4.78 11.06
N THR A 26 -6.09 5.07 12.37
CA THR A 26 -6.50 6.39 12.90
C THR A 26 -5.33 7.36 13.06
N GLY A 27 -4.12 6.97 12.64
CA GLY A 27 -2.93 7.82 12.73
C GLY A 27 -3.01 9.02 11.76
N ARG A 28 -2.42 10.16 12.15
CA ARG A 28 -2.35 11.34 11.27
C ARG A 28 -1.60 11.06 9.97
N LEU A 29 -0.56 10.22 10.04
CA LEU A 29 0.22 9.80 8.88
C LEU A 29 -0.61 8.98 7.88
N PHE A 30 -1.63 8.24 8.36
CA PHE A 30 -2.53 7.49 7.48
C PHE A 30 -3.37 8.44 6.61
N PHE A 31 -3.98 9.46 7.22
CA PHE A 31 -4.73 10.46 6.47
C PHE A 31 -3.84 11.26 5.51
N LEU A 32 -2.60 11.57 5.91
CA LEU A 32 -1.64 12.23 5.04
C LEU A 32 -1.25 11.34 3.85
N ALA A 33 -1.07 10.03 4.07
CA ALA A 33 -0.82 9.07 3.00
C ALA A 33 -1.99 9.00 2.00
N VAL A 34 -3.24 8.89 2.50
CA VAL A 34 -4.44 8.86 1.65
C VAL A 34 -4.54 10.15 0.83
N ALA A 35 -4.38 11.32 1.46
CA ALA A 35 -4.39 12.60 0.76
C ALA A 35 -3.27 12.71 -0.29
N GLY A 36 -2.07 12.21 0.04
CA GLY A 36 -0.94 12.16 -0.88
C GLY A 36 -1.18 11.31 -2.11
N ILE A 37 -1.82 10.14 -1.96
CA ILE A 37 -2.18 9.27 -3.09
C ILE A 37 -3.25 9.91 -3.97
N VAL A 38 -4.27 10.54 -3.38
CA VAL A 38 -5.28 11.31 -4.13
C VAL A 38 -4.61 12.45 -4.92
N PHE A 39 -3.65 13.13 -4.31
CA PHE A 39 -2.90 14.20 -4.96
C PHE A 39 -2.04 13.68 -6.12
N ALA A 40 -1.33 12.56 -5.92
CA ALA A 40 -0.52 11.92 -6.96
C ALA A 40 -1.39 11.50 -8.17
N LEU A 41 -2.55 10.90 -7.91
CA LEU A 41 -3.54 10.57 -8.94
C LEU A 41 -4.09 11.82 -9.65
N GLY A 42 -4.34 12.89 -8.90
CA GLY A 42 -4.79 14.16 -9.46
C GLY A 42 -3.77 14.78 -10.41
N ILE A 43 -2.48 14.73 -10.08
CA ILE A 43 -1.42 15.17 -11.00
C ILE A 43 -1.40 14.29 -12.26
N GLY A 44 -1.45 12.97 -12.08
CA GLY A 44 -1.39 12.02 -13.20
C GLY A 44 -2.58 12.14 -14.16
N GLY A 45 -3.78 12.41 -13.63
CA GLY A 45 -5.02 12.56 -14.41
C GLY A 45 -5.33 13.97 -14.89
N PHE A 46 -4.54 15.00 -14.51
CA PHE A 46 -4.89 16.40 -14.74
C PHE A 46 -5.05 16.74 -16.23
N ALA A 47 -4.17 16.21 -17.08
CA ALA A 47 -4.21 16.50 -18.52
C ALA A 47 -5.48 15.96 -19.19
N ASP A 48 -5.90 14.75 -18.85
CA ASP A 48 -7.09 14.13 -19.43
C ASP A 48 -8.37 14.68 -18.81
N PHE A 49 -8.34 15.02 -17.52
CA PHE A 49 -9.40 15.79 -16.89
C PHE A 49 -9.60 17.14 -17.60
N TRP A 50 -8.53 17.85 -17.91
CA TRP A 50 -8.60 19.14 -18.59
C TRP A 50 -9.15 19.01 -20.00
N LYS A 51 -8.74 17.98 -20.75
CA LYS A 51 -9.32 17.67 -22.08
C LYS A 51 -10.81 17.38 -21.99
N ALA A 52 -11.23 16.52 -21.05
CA ALA A 52 -12.64 16.22 -20.83
C ALA A 52 -13.45 17.50 -20.50
N ALA A 53 -12.89 18.41 -19.70
CA ALA A 53 -13.52 19.70 -19.40
C ALA A 53 -13.63 20.62 -20.64
N CYS A 54 -12.65 20.59 -21.55
CA CYS A 54 -12.73 21.31 -22.83
C CYS A 54 -13.77 20.70 -23.77
N ASP A 55 -13.79 19.37 -23.89
CA ASP A 55 -14.73 18.65 -24.77
C ASP A 55 -16.19 18.84 -24.33
N TYR A 56 -16.43 19.01 -23.03
CA TYR A 56 -17.75 19.40 -22.50
C TYR A 56 -18.28 20.71 -23.08
N ARG A 57 -17.39 21.63 -23.47
CA ARG A 57 -17.77 22.91 -24.07
C ARG A 57 -18.41 22.73 -25.45
N GLU A 58 -18.12 21.62 -26.12
CA GLU A 58 -18.65 21.27 -27.45
C GLU A 58 -19.87 20.33 -27.38
N GLY A 59 -20.10 19.67 -26.24
CA GLY A 59 -21.29 18.85 -25.98
C GLY A 59 -21.13 17.87 -24.82
N LEU A 60 -22.15 17.03 -24.58
CA LEU A 60 -22.08 15.97 -23.56
C LEU A 60 -20.99 14.95 -23.90
N ILE A 61 -20.12 14.67 -22.94
CA ILE A 61 -18.95 13.80 -23.09
C ILE A 61 -19.39 12.33 -23.25
N ALA A 62 -18.62 11.54 -23.98
CA ALA A 62 -18.80 10.09 -24.07
C ALA A 62 -18.74 9.43 -22.69
N TYR A 63 -19.67 8.50 -22.44
CA TYR A 63 -19.74 7.75 -21.19
C TYR A 63 -18.44 6.97 -20.92
N GLY A 64 -17.98 6.98 -19.67
CA GLY A 64 -16.77 6.26 -19.26
C GLY A 64 -15.49 7.09 -19.32
N THR A 65 -15.58 8.39 -19.59
CA THR A 65 -14.41 9.28 -19.57
C THR A 65 -13.78 9.34 -18.18
N HIS A 66 -14.56 9.33 -17.11
CA HIS A 66 -14.06 9.18 -15.74
C HIS A 66 -13.19 7.93 -15.52
N LEU A 67 -13.53 6.80 -16.17
CA LEU A 67 -12.72 5.57 -16.10
C LEU A 67 -11.42 5.71 -16.90
N THR A 68 -11.48 6.34 -18.08
CA THR A 68 -10.26 6.58 -18.88
C THR A 68 -9.28 7.52 -18.18
N VAL A 69 -9.79 8.58 -17.52
CA VAL A 69 -8.98 9.49 -16.70
C VAL A 69 -8.36 8.75 -15.52
N LEU A 70 -9.12 7.85 -14.87
CA LEU A 70 -8.59 7.01 -13.80
C LEU A 70 -7.49 6.07 -14.30
N GLN A 71 -7.71 5.36 -15.41
CA GLN A 71 -6.74 4.42 -15.98
C GLN A 71 -5.45 5.13 -16.41
N ASN A 72 -5.55 6.32 -17.00
CA ASN A 72 -4.38 7.11 -17.36
C ASN A 72 -3.67 7.70 -16.13
N ALA A 73 -4.42 8.11 -15.11
CA ALA A 73 -3.84 8.53 -13.83
C ALA A 73 -3.07 7.39 -13.16
N ILE A 74 -3.59 6.16 -13.22
CA ILE A 74 -2.90 4.96 -12.71
C ILE A 74 -1.60 4.72 -13.49
N LYS A 75 -1.61 4.84 -14.81
CA LYS A 75 -0.42 4.66 -15.66
C LYS A 75 0.61 5.79 -15.56
N SER A 76 0.30 6.87 -14.85
CA SER A 76 1.18 8.02 -14.76
C SER A 76 2.46 7.71 -13.97
N ASP A 77 3.60 8.19 -14.47
CA ASP A 77 4.89 8.10 -13.77
C ASP A 77 4.83 8.78 -12.38
N ALA A 78 3.99 9.79 -12.20
CA ALA A 78 3.82 10.48 -10.93
C ALA A 78 3.29 9.55 -9.84
N LEU A 79 2.31 8.69 -10.18
CA LEU A 79 1.77 7.73 -9.22
C LEU A 79 2.78 6.64 -8.92
N CYS A 80 3.46 6.12 -9.95
CA CYS A 80 4.51 5.12 -9.77
C CYS A 80 5.51 5.60 -8.71
N LEU A 81 6.12 6.77 -8.91
CA LEU A 81 7.15 7.30 -8.02
C LEU A 81 6.67 7.63 -6.59
N LEU A 82 5.43 8.08 -6.44
CA LEU A 82 4.92 8.55 -5.14
C LEU A 82 4.25 7.45 -4.32
N LEU A 83 3.77 6.39 -4.97
CA LEU A 83 3.01 5.33 -4.32
C LEU A 83 3.79 4.63 -3.20
N PRO A 84 5.06 4.22 -3.35
CA PRO A 84 5.79 3.54 -2.27
C PRO A 84 6.01 4.44 -1.07
N VAL A 85 6.24 5.74 -1.30
CA VAL A 85 6.45 6.72 -0.22
C VAL A 85 5.19 6.78 0.63
N PHE A 86 4.03 7.03 0.01
CA PHE A 86 2.78 7.15 0.73
C PHE A 86 2.32 5.80 1.33
N ALA A 87 2.57 4.67 0.66
CA ALA A 87 2.28 3.34 1.19
C ALA A 87 3.09 3.01 2.46
N ALA A 88 4.28 3.57 2.60
CA ALA A 88 5.17 3.33 3.74
C ALA A 88 5.06 4.35 4.87
N LEU A 89 4.36 5.47 4.68
CA LEU A 89 4.11 6.42 5.77
C LEU A 89 3.29 5.83 6.93
N PRO A 90 2.23 5.02 6.68
CA PRO A 90 1.46 4.42 7.75
C PRO A 90 2.28 3.38 8.52
N TYR A 91 2.48 3.62 9.81
CA TYR A 91 2.86 2.62 10.83
C TYR A 91 4.23 1.90 10.68
N THR A 92 5.00 2.13 9.61
CA THR A 92 6.32 1.48 9.40
C THR A 92 7.38 1.88 10.43
N SER A 93 7.34 3.11 10.96
CA SER A 93 8.27 3.60 12.00
C SER A 93 7.87 3.20 13.42
N ALA A 94 6.61 2.78 13.64
CA ALA A 94 6.03 2.62 14.97
C ALA A 94 6.79 1.62 15.84
N PHE A 95 7.34 0.56 15.25
CA PHE A 95 8.17 -0.42 15.98
C PHE A 95 9.46 0.20 16.52
N LEU A 96 10.15 1.03 15.73
CA LEU A 96 11.36 1.71 16.19
C LEU A 96 11.04 2.78 17.24
N GLU A 97 9.94 3.50 17.08
CA GLU A 97 9.49 4.49 18.07
C GLU A 97 9.20 3.86 19.44
N GLU A 98 8.61 2.67 19.47
CA GLU A 98 8.36 1.91 20.71
C GLU A 98 9.64 1.35 21.35
N ILE A 99 10.64 1.01 20.53
CA ILE A 99 11.97 0.61 21.00
C ILE A 99 12.71 1.81 21.60
N ASP A 100 12.69 2.96 20.92
CA ASP A 100 13.39 4.17 21.33
C ASP A 100 12.77 4.80 22.59
N SER A 101 11.44 4.76 22.70
CA SER A 101 10.71 5.23 23.89
C SER A 101 10.81 4.29 25.09
N GLY A 102 11.30 3.06 24.91
CA GLY A 102 11.37 2.05 25.95
C GLY A 102 10.02 1.46 26.37
N PHE A 103 8.91 1.86 25.73
CA PHE A 103 7.56 1.38 26.00
C PHE A 103 7.47 -0.16 25.91
N ILE A 104 8.29 -0.73 25.02
CA ILE A 104 8.38 -2.17 24.76
C ILE A 104 8.64 -3.01 26.03
N LYS A 105 9.40 -2.49 27.00
CA LYS A 105 9.73 -3.21 28.26
C LYS A 105 8.49 -3.50 29.11
N SER A 106 7.53 -2.58 29.08
CA SER A 106 6.27 -2.73 29.82
C SER A 106 5.24 -3.58 29.08
N TYR A 107 5.34 -3.61 27.74
CA TYR A 107 4.37 -4.26 26.87
C TYR A 107 4.68 -5.76 26.63
N LEU A 108 5.96 -6.10 26.41
CA LEU A 108 6.40 -7.44 26.01
C LEU A 108 6.01 -8.56 27.00
N PRO A 109 6.09 -8.37 28.35
CA PRO A 109 5.67 -9.39 29.30
C PRO A 109 4.17 -9.73 29.26
N ARG A 110 3.33 -8.81 28.77
CA ARG A 110 1.87 -8.96 28.77
C ARG A 110 1.32 -9.55 27.46
N ALA A 111 1.88 -9.16 26.32
CA ALA A 111 1.43 -9.61 24.99
C ALA A 111 2.14 -10.89 24.50
N GLY A 112 3.38 -11.11 24.96
CA GLY A 112 4.24 -12.17 24.45
C GLY A 112 4.92 -11.79 23.12
N ARG A 113 6.15 -12.27 22.93
CA ARG A 113 7.04 -11.85 21.84
C ARG A 113 6.45 -12.11 20.45
N TRP A 114 5.96 -13.33 20.21
CA TRP A 114 5.45 -13.74 18.90
C TRP A 114 4.21 -12.96 18.46
N HIS A 115 3.25 -12.76 19.36
CA HIS A 115 2.03 -12.02 19.04
C HIS A 115 2.29 -10.54 18.83
N TYR A 116 3.25 -9.98 19.57
CA TYR A 116 3.67 -8.59 19.36
C TYR A 116 4.28 -8.39 17.97
N ILE A 117 5.21 -9.26 17.57
CA ILE A 117 5.84 -9.19 16.24
C ILE A 117 4.79 -9.34 15.13
N SER A 118 3.93 -10.36 15.22
CA SER A 118 2.90 -10.59 14.19
C SER A 118 1.90 -9.44 14.12
N ALA A 119 1.46 -8.89 15.26
CA ALA A 119 0.56 -7.74 15.29
C ALA A 119 1.18 -6.50 14.63
N LYS A 120 2.48 -6.26 14.84
CA LYS A 120 3.18 -5.12 14.23
C LYS A 120 3.32 -5.27 12.72
N ILE A 121 3.72 -6.45 12.24
CA ILE A 121 3.84 -6.73 10.81
C ILE A 121 2.46 -6.64 10.13
N LEU A 122 1.43 -7.26 10.72
CA LEU A 122 0.07 -7.22 10.17
C LEU A 122 -0.49 -5.80 10.14
N ALA A 123 -0.30 -5.01 11.19
CA ALA A 123 -0.76 -3.63 11.22
C ALA A 123 -0.03 -2.76 10.18
N ALA A 124 1.27 -2.96 9.97
CA ALA A 124 2.01 -2.26 8.90
C ALA A 124 1.50 -2.66 7.51
N ALA A 125 1.33 -3.95 7.24
CA ALA A 125 0.82 -4.43 5.96
C ALA A 125 -0.60 -3.92 5.67
N ILE A 126 -1.52 -4.08 6.63
CA ILE A 126 -2.93 -3.67 6.47
C ILE A 126 -3.04 -2.15 6.31
N SER A 127 -2.27 -1.36 7.05
CA SER A 127 -2.33 0.10 6.93
C SER A 127 -1.75 0.62 5.62
N GLY A 128 -0.64 0.07 5.13
CA GLY A 128 -0.11 0.42 3.82
C GLY A 128 -1.06 0.06 2.67
N GLY A 129 -1.60 -1.17 2.70
CA GLY A 129 -2.58 -1.61 1.72
C GLY A 129 -3.87 -0.79 1.76
N ALA A 130 -4.41 -0.54 2.96
CA ALA A 130 -5.63 0.25 3.14
C ALA A 130 -5.45 1.71 2.73
N ALA A 131 -4.27 2.31 2.95
CA ALA A 131 -3.99 3.67 2.50
C ALA A 131 -4.07 3.78 0.97
N CYS A 132 -3.48 2.81 0.26
CA CYS A 132 -3.53 2.76 -1.20
C CYS A 132 -4.95 2.55 -1.75
N THR A 133 -5.71 1.61 -1.20
CA THR A 133 -7.07 1.35 -1.69
C THR A 133 -8.03 2.48 -1.39
N LEU A 134 -7.97 3.07 -0.20
CA LEU A 134 -8.79 4.22 0.16
C LEU A 134 -8.40 5.46 -0.66
N GLY A 135 -7.11 5.69 -0.91
CA GLY A 135 -6.64 6.78 -1.77
C GLY A 135 -7.24 6.69 -3.18
N THR A 136 -7.09 5.55 -3.83
CA THR A 136 -7.66 5.31 -5.17
C THR A 136 -9.18 5.36 -5.15
N GLY A 137 -9.84 4.80 -4.13
CA GLY A 137 -11.29 4.83 -3.98
C GLY A 137 -11.84 6.25 -3.80
N VAL A 138 -11.20 7.09 -2.98
CA VAL A 138 -11.58 8.49 -2.81
C VAL A 138 -11.45 9.25 -4.13
N TYR A 139 -10.32 9.07 -4.84
CA TYR A 139 -10.12 9.72 -6.14
C TYR A 139 -11.16 9.30 -7.18
N TYR A 140 -11.48 8.00 -7.28
CA TYR A 140 -12.54 7.51 -8.16
C TYR A 140 -13.91 8.14 -7.84
N ASN A 141 -14.28 8.23 -6.56
CA ASN A 141 -15.53 8.86 -6.15
C ASN A 141 -15.55 10.37 -6.44
N LEU A 142 -14.40 11.05 -6.34
CA LEU A 142 -14.27 12.46 -6.72
C LEU A 142 -14.45 12.66 -8.23
N LEU A 143 -13.81 11.84 -9.06
CA LEU A 143 -14.01 11.87 -10.52
C LEU A 143 -15.47 11.61 -10.87
N ARG A 144 -16.09 10.62 -10.22
CA ARG A 144 -17.52 10.32 -10.39
C ARG A 144 -18.41 11.49 -10.01
N LEU A 145 -18.12 12.20 -8.93
CA LEU A 145 -18.92 13.36 -8.50
C LEU A 145 -18.83 14.52 -9.50
N ILE A 146 -17.66 14.73 -10.11
CA ILE A 146 -17.39 15.87 -11.00
C ILE A 146 -17.80 15.58 -12.45
N LEU A 147 -17.42 14.42 -13.01
CA LEU A 147 -17.59 14.09 -14.43
C LEU A 147 -18.91 13.40 -14.77
N LEU A 148 -19.51 12.64 -13.85
CA LEU A 148 -20.77 11.95 -14.12
C LEU A 148 -21.94 12.89 -14.51
N PRO A 149 -22.10 14.12 -13.96
CA PRO A 149 -23.11 15.05 -14.49
C PRO A 149 -22.79 15.57 -15.91
N MET A 150 -21.57 15.39 -16.40
CA MET A 150 -21.11 15.83 -17.72
C MET A 150 -21.13 14.71 -18.78
N GLU A 151 -21.37 13.46 -18.35
CA GLU A 151 -21.36 12.26 -19.19
C GLU A 151 -22.76 11.82 -19.62
N LYS A 152 -22.86 11.16 -20.78
CA LYS A 152 -24.09 10.46 -21.21
C LYS A 152 -24.37 9.25 -20.30
N GLN A 153 -25.64 8.88 -20.17
CA GLN A 153 -26.04 7.74 -19.31
C GLN A 153 -25.54 6.40 -19.89
N GLY A 154 -24.90 5.57 -19.08
CA GLY A 154 -24.39 4.26 -19.45
C GLY A 154 -24.21 3.32 -18.26
N THR A 155 -23.83 2.07 -18.54
CA THR A 155 -23.64 1.02 -17.54
C THR A 155 -22.19 0.93 -17.10
N ALA A 156 -21.95 1.09 -15.79
CA ALA A 156 -20.59 1.12 -15.24
C ALA A 156 -19.97 -0.27 -15.23
N GLU A 157 -18.75 -0.38 -15.77
CA GLU A 157 -17.93 -1.58 -15.67
C GLU A 157 -17.32 -1.68 -14.26
N LYS A 158 -17.20 -2.90 -13.73
CA LYS A 158 -16.77 -3.15 -12.35
C LYS A 158 -15.24 -3.08 -12.22
N THR A 159 -14.75 -2.14 -11.43
CA THR A 159 -13.32 -1.96 -11.10
C THR A 159 -12.92 -2.74 -9.84
N ASP A 160 -13.44 -3.95 -9.63
CA ASP A 160 -13.28 -4.67 -8.34
C ASP A 160 -11.84 -5.19 -8.15
N ALA A 161 -11.19 -5.63 -9.24
CA ALA A 161 -9.87 -6.25 -9.19
C ALA A 161 -8.72 -5.24 -9.00
N THR A 162 -8.88 -4.01 -9.51
CA THR A 162 -7.91 -2.92 -9.35
C THR A 162 -7.71 -2.57 -7.87
N TYR A 163 -8.77 -2.54 -7.05
CA TYR A 163 -8.64 -2.27 -5.62
C TYR A 163 -7.81 -3.33 -4.89
N VAL A 164 -7.96 -4.61 -5.25
CA VAL A 164 -7.17 -5.69 -4.64
C VAL A 164 -5.69 -5.54 -4.99
N LEU A 165 -5.39 -5.16 -6.23
CA LEU A 165 -4.03 -4.92 -6.69
C LEU A 165 -3.35 -3.78 -5.90
N PHE A 166 -4.03 -2.63 -5.77
CA PHE A 166 -3.52 -1.50 -4.97
C PHE A 166 -3.29 -1.88 -3.50
N PHE A 167 -4.15 -2.74 -2.94
CA PHE A 167 -3.97 -3.26 -1.59
C PHE A 167 -2.66 -4.06 -1.46
N CYS A 168 -2.44 -5.01 -2.37
CA CYS A 168 -1.26 -5.87 -2.36
C CYS A 168 0.05 -5.09 -2.56
N ILE A 169 0.05 -4.10 -3.46
CA ILE A 169 1.22 -3.24 -3.69
C ILE A 169 1.53 -2.40 -2.45
N GLY A 170 0.51 -1.79 -1.86
CA GLY A 170 0.65 -1.02 -0.62
C GLY A 170 1.19 -1.86 0.53
N MET A 171 0.77 -3.12 0.64
CA MET A 171 1.33 -4.07 1.62
C MET A 171 2.82 -4.31 1.39
N VAL A 172 3.23 -4.60 0.15
CA VAL A 172 4.63 -4.89 -0.19
C VAL A 172 5.53 -3.71 0.16
N PHE A 173 5.18 -2.49 -0.26
CA PHE A 173 6.00 -1.31 0.01
C PHE A 173 6.08 -0.94 1.50
N SER A 174 4.98 -1.09 2.24
CA SER A 174 5.00 -0.91 3.69
C SER A 174 5.92 -1.92 4.39
N LEU A 175 5.86 -3.19 3.99
CA LEU A 175 6.71 -4.24 4.56
C LEU A 175 8.20 -4.04 4.21
N ILE A 176 8.50 -3.59 2.99
CA ILE A 176 9.85 -3.19 2.57
C ILE A 176 10.36 -2.04 3.44
N GLY A 177 9.54 -0.99 3.63
CA GLY A 177 9.87 0.15 4.49
C GLY A 177 10.21 -0.29 5.91
N MET A 178 9.35 -1.14 6.48
CA MET A 178 9.56 -1.71 7.81
C MET A 178 10.84 -2.55 7.90
N LEU A 179 11.13 -3.38 6.89
CA LEU A 179 12.33 -4.24 6.88
C LEU A 179 13.61 -3.42 6.93
N PHE A 180 13.76 -2.43 6.04
CA PHE A 180 14.96 -1.59 5.99
C PHE A 180 15.10 -0.67 7.19
N SER A 181 13.97 -0.21 7.75
CA SER A 181 13.93 0.52 9.02
C SER A 181 14.56 -0.30 10.16
N ILE A 182 14.14 -1.56 10.30
CA ILE A 182 14.63 -2.47 11.36
C ILE A 182 16.11 -2.84 11.15
N LEU A 183 16.51 -3.10 9.90
CA LEU A 183 17.89 -3.43 9.56
C LEU A 183 18.83 -2.26 9.87
N THR A 184 18.44 -1.05 9.47
CA THR A 184 19.28 0.16 9.58
C THR A 184 19.16 0.84 10.95
N SER A 185 18.16 0.50 11.76
CA SER A 185 17.84 1.20 13.02
C SER A 185 17.64 2.71 12.84
N SER A 186 17.06 3.12 11.72
CA SER A 186 16.79 4.51 11.40
C SER A 186 15.36 4.69 10.94
N ARG A 187 14.64 5.63 11.58
CA ARG A 187 13.25 5.96 11.24
C ARG A 187 13.14 6.53 9.83
N TYR A 188 14.13 7.32 9.41
CA TYR A 188 14.15 7.94 8.08
C TYR A 188 14.23 6.89 6.96
N MET A 189 14.90 5.76 7.22
CA MET A 189 15.01 4.67 6.25
C MET A 189 13.67 3.97 6.01
N ALA A 190 12.72 4.06 6.96
CA ALA A 190 11.38 3.47 6.80
C ALA A 190 10.62 4.07 5.61
N TYR A 191 10.78 5.38 5.40
CA TYR A 191 10.08 6.11 4.35
C TYR A 191 10.88 6.22 3.05
N ALA A 192 12.22 6.30 3.16
CA ALA A 192 13.09 6.45 1.99
C ALA A 192 13.32 5.13 1.24
N SER A 193 13.39 3.99 1.95
CA SER A 193 13.76 2.73 1.33
C SER A 193 12.79 2.24 0.24
N PRO A 194 11.45 2.36 0.38
CA PRO A 194 10.53 1.85 -0.64
C PRO A 194 10.65 2.65 -1.93
N PHE A 195 10.84 3.97 -1.82
CA PHE A 195 11.10 4.85 -2.95
C PHE A 195 12.40 4.53 -3.67
N VAL A 196 13.51 4.41 -2.91
CA VAL A 196 14.82 4.10 -3.49
C VAL A 196 14.81 2.73 -4.16
N LEU A 197 14.15 1.74 -3.56
CA LEU A 197 14.04 0.40 -4.13
C LEU A 197 13.20 0.37 -5.40
N GLU A 198 12.02 0.99 -5.39
CA GLU A 198 11.21 1.08 -6.60
C GLU A 198 11.99 1.73 -7.74
N TYR A 199 12.63 2.87 -7.49
CA TYR A 199 13.43 3.56 -8.49
C TYR A 199 14.60 2.72 -9.00
N THR A 200 15.26 1.99 -8.10
CA THR A 200 16.35 1.07 -8.47
C THR A 200 15.85 -0.06 -9.35
N LEU A 201 14.67 -0.62 -9.05
CA LEU A 201 14.05 -1.69 -9.86
C LEU A 201 13.70 -1.18 -11.26
N ILE A 202 13.14 0.03 -11.37
CA ILE A 202 12.84 0.68 -12.66
C ILE A 202 14.13 0.82 -13.50
N ILE A 203 15.19 1.40 -12.94
CA ILE A 203 16.47 1.55 -13.66
C ILE A 203 17.06 0.20 -14.06
N LEU A 204 17.01 -0.78 -13.16
CA LEU A 204 17.56 -2.10 -13.41
C LEU A 204 16.82 -2.80 -14.56
N HIS A 205 15.49 -2.69 -14.60
CA HIS A 205 14.66 -3.22 -15.68
C HIS A 205 14.96 -2.52 -17.01
N GLU A 206 14.91 -1.19 -17.05
CA GLU A 206 15.10 -0.41 -18.29
C GLU A 206 16.51 -0.58 -18.87
N ARG A 207 17.53 -0.69 -18.01
CA ARG A 207 18.93 -0.68 -18.45
C ARG A 207 19.52 -2.07 -18.68
N TYR A 208 19.18 -3.06 -17.84
CA TYR A 208 19.87 -4.35 -17.83
C TYR A 208 18.92 -5.54 -18.04
N LEU A 209 17.73 -5.53 -17.44
CA LEU A 209 16.85 -6.69 -17.35
C LEU A 209 15.57 -6.55 -18.17
N LYS A 210 15.65 -6.01 -19.39
CA LYS A 210 14.51 -5.73 -20.29
C LYS A 210 13.58 -6.92 -20.59
N LYS A 211 14.06 -8.16 -20.40
CA LYS A 211 13.27 -9.39 -20.62
C LYS A 211 12.48 -9.83 -19.38
N LEU A 212 12.81 -9.31 -18.21
CA LEU A 212 12.28 -9.78 -16.93
C LEU A 212 11.23 -8.80 -16.41
N TYR A 213 10.04 -8.87 -17.01
CA TYR A 213 8.89 -7.98 -16.72
C TYR A 213 8.45 -8.00 -15.25
N ILE A 214 8.68 -9.11 -14.55
CA ILE A 214 8.28 -9.32 -13.15
C ILE A 214 8.95 -8.32 -12.20
N ILE A 215 10.12 -7.79 -12.56
CA ILE A 215 10.86 -6.83 -11.71
C ILE A 215 10.28 -5.42 -11.79
N ASP A 216 9.60 -5.07 -12.88
CA ASP A 216 9.15 -3.70 -13.11
C ASP A 216 7.94 -3.36 -12.21
N PRO A 217 8.07 -2.38 -11.29
CA PRO A 217 6.95 -1.93 -10.47
C PRO A 217 5.78 -1.37 -11.30
N LYS A 218 6.05 -0.87 -12.52
CA LYS A 218 5.00 -0.39 -13.44
C LYS A 218 4.07 -1.54 -13.88
N GLU A 219 4.62 -2.72 -14.11
CA GLU A 219 3.88 -3.93 -14.47
C GLU A 219 3.07 -4.50 -13.30
N TRP A 220 3.43 -4.16 -12.05
CA TRP A 220 2.61 -4.53 -10.90
C TRP A 220 1.34 -3.68 -10.83
N LEU A 221 1.45 -2.40 -11.20
CA LEU A 221 0.36 -1.42 -11.10
C LEU A 221 -0.65 -1.53 -12.25
N CYS A 222 -0.16 -1.80 -13.46
CA CYS A 222 -0.96 -2.00 -14.66
C CYS A 222 -0.40 -3.20 -15.44
N PRO A 223 -0.83 -4.44 -15.11
CA PRO A 223 -0.27 -5.63 -15.72
C PRO A 223 -0.63 -5.71 -17.21
N SER A 224 0.40 -5.87 -18.04
CA SER A 224 0.22 -6.07 -19.48
C SER A 224 -0.37 -7.46 -19.77
N VAL A 225 -1.48 -7.51 -20.52
CA VAL A 225 -2.20 -8.76 -20.88
C VAL A 225 -1.31 -9.80 -21.57
N GLN A 226 -0.25 -9.35 -22.27
CA GLN A 226 0.68 -10.22 -22.99
C GLN A 226 1.73 -10.90 -22.10
N ASN A 227 2.05 -10.32 -20.93
CA ASN A 227 3.14 -10.80 -20.08
C ASN A 227 2.63 -11.65 -18.91
N TRP A 228 1.41 -11.39 -18.43
CA TRP A 228 0.81 -12.11 -17.33
C TRP A 228 -0.24 -13.10 -17.84
N GLU A 229 0.09 -14.40 -17.84
CA GLU A 229 -0.79 -15.50 -18.27
C GLU A 229 -2.15 -15.54 -17.53
N PHE A 230 -2.22 -14.93 -16.34
CA PHE A 230 -3.45 -14.80 -15.53
C PHE A 230 -3.92 -13.33 -15.37
N GLY A 231 -3.41 -12.41 -16.19
CA GLY A 231 -3.71 -10.98 -16.10
C GLY A 231 -3.48 -10.40 -14.69
N GLU A 232 -4.45 -9.66 -14.17
CA GLU A 232 -4.41 -9.03 -12.84
C GLU A 232 -4.27 -10.04 -11.69
N ALA A 233 -4.88 -11.22 -11.81
CA ALA A 233 -4.81 -12.24 -10.76
C ALA A 233 -3.37 -12.79 -10.59
N GLY A 234 -2.62 -12.90 -11.69
CA GLY A 234 -1.21 -13.31 -11.66
C GLY A 234 -0.35 -12.32 -10.87
N ALA A 235 -0.55 -11.02 -11.11
CA ALA A 235 0.16 -9.96 -10.40
C ALA A 235 -0.17 -9.97 -8.90
N VAL A 236 -1.44 -10.16 -8.53
CA VAL A 236 -1.85 -10.29 -7.12
C VAL A 236 -1.18 -11.49 -6.45
N ILE A 237 -1.16 -12.66 -7.08
CA ILE A 237 -0.51 -13.86 -6.53
C ILE A 237 0.99 -13.61 -6.30
N PHE A 238 1.66 -12.97 -7.27
CA PHE A 238 3.07 -12.62 -7.15
C PHE A 238 3.32 -11.66 -5.98
N LEU A 239 2.54 -10.58 -5.86
CA LEU A 239 2.69 -9.60 -4.77
C LEU A 239 2.43 -10.22 -3.39
N VAL A 240 1.44 -11.10 -3.28
CA VAL A 240 1.19 -11.85 -2.04
C VAL A 240 2.38 -12.72 -1.69
N LEU A 241 2.97 -13.42 -2.66
CA LEU A 241 4.17 -14.24 -2.44
C LEU A 241 5.37 -13.40 -1.99
N VAL A 242 5.60 -12.25 -2.61
CA VAL A 242 6.65 -11.30 -2.20
C VAL A 242 6.41 -10.79 -0.78
N SER A 243 5.16 -10.43 -0.44
CA SER A 243 4.80 -9.98 0.91
C SER A 243 5.06 -11.03 1.99
N MET A 244 4.81 -12.31 1.67
CA MET A 244 5.09 -13.44 2.56
C MET A 244 6.61 -13.64 2.73
N LEU A 245 7.38 -13.54 1.65
CA LEU A 245 8.85 -13.63 1.71
C LEU A 245 9.43 -12.53 2.60
N ILE A 246 8.99 -11.27 2.43
CA ILE A 246 9.43 -10.16 3.28
C ILE A 246 9.05 -10.39 4.74
N THR A 247 7.86 -10.92 5.01
CA THR A 247 7.40 -11.25 6.37
C THR A 247 8.30 -12.30 7.02
N VAL A 248 8.71 -13.34 6.28
CA VAL A 248 9.65 -14.36 6.76
C VAL A 248 11.01 -13.76 7.13
N LEU A 249 11.47 -12.73 6.40
CA LEU A 249 12.71 -12.00 6.72
C LEU A 249 12.55 -11.04 7.91
N LEU A 250 11.38 -10.42 8.06
CA LEU A 250 11.06 -9.48 9.14
C LEU A 250 11.07 -10.13 10.52
N ILE A 251 10.51 -11.32 10.65
CA ILE A 251 10.41 -12.05 11.93
C ILE A 251 11.78 -12.19 12.61
N PRO A 252 12.82 -12.80 11.99
CA PRO A 252 14.12 -12.95 12.64
C PRO A 252 14.82 -11.60 12.82
N ALA A 253 14.62 -10.62 11.92
CA ALA A 253 15.18 -9.28 12.07
C ALA A 253 14.62 -8.57 13.32
N MET A 254 13.31 -8.65 13.56
CA MET A 254 12.65 -8.11 14.75
C MET A 254 13.07 -8.85 16.03
N GLN A 255 13.17 -10.18 15.98
CA GLN A 255 13.60 -10.98 17.13
C GLN A 255 15.01 -10.62 17.59
N ARG A 256 15.97 -10.53 16.66
CA ARG A 256 17.35 -10.14 16.98
C ARG A 256 17.43 -8.77 17.66
N ARG A 257 16.56 -7.82 17.26
CA ARG A 257 16.50 -6.49 17.87
C ARG A 257 15.87 -6.50 19.26
N LEU A 258 14.92 -7.41 19.51
CA LEU A 258 14.31 -7.61 20.82
C LEU A 258 15.25 -8.30 21.81
N ASP A 259 16.12 -9.20 21.34
CA ASP A 259 17.06 -9.93 22.19
C ASP A 259 18.35 -9.14 22.50
N GLY A 260 18.71 -8.19 21.64
CA GLY A 260 19.90 -7.34 21.83
C GLY A 260 19.76 -6.20 22.85
N ARG A 261 18.66 -6.12 23.61
CA ARG A 261 18.38 -5.06 24.60
C ARG A 261 17.59 -5.61 25.80
#